data_AF-A0A9P0E9B3-F1
#
_entry.id   AF-A0A9P0E9B3-F1
#
_cell.length_a   1.000
_cell.length_b   1.000
_cell.length_c   1.000
_cell.angle_alpha   90.00
_cell.angle_beta   90.00
_cell.angle_gamma   90.00
#
_symmetry.space_group_name_H-M   'P 1'
#
loop_
_entity.id
_entity.type
_entity.pdbx_description
1 polymer ?
#
loop_
_entity_poly.entity_id
_entity_poly.type
_entity_poly.pdbx_seq_one_letter_code
_entity_poly.pdbx_strand_id
1 'polypeptide(L)'
;MRALGKHTENRSTKMLSKGTTANLNQGNGGDYLIEINGNVLNVYGQGALRFIDRPWNTSKAKEVTTVKFSYLDFNYISLILGRVKYRFPKAENYCFVETNIYCLGQINALADIQGLTSLTIEKKGNPISEKEWRSYAIYRLSHWGLKTINESQVWTYN
;
A
#
# COMPACT_ATOMS: atom_id res chain seq x y z
N MET A 1 9.73 68.37 -17.21
CA MET A 1 9.09 67.42 -16.26
C MET A 1 8.76 66.15 -17.04
N ARG A 2 8.89 64.90 -16.60
CA ARG A 2 9.53 64.22 -15.45
C ARG A 2 9.63 62.75 -15.92
N ALA A 3 10.73 62.08 -15.59
CA ALA A 3 10.90 60.63 -15.79
C ALA A 3 9.98 59.82 -14.88
N LEU A 4 9.75 58.53 -15.22
CA LEU A 4 9.42 57.35 -14.38
C LEU A 4 8.94 56.25 -15.35
N GLY A 5 9.30 54.97 -15.29
CA GLY A 5 10.09 54.16 -14.37
C GLY A 5 9.94 52.70 -14.83
N LYS A 6 11.03 51.93 -14.75
CA LYS A 6 11.08 50.50 -15.09
C LYS A 6 10.23 49.69 -14.10
N HIS A 7 9.53 48.65 -14.58
CA HIS A 7 9.25 47.49 -13.73
C HIS A 7 9.49 46.20 -14.53
N THR A 8 10.66 45.63 -14.26
CA THR A 8 11.00 44.24 -14.48
C THR A 8 10.12 43.37 -13.59
N GLU A 9 9.46 42.36 -14.14
CA GLU A 9 8.98 41.24 -13.33
C GLU A 9 9.52 39.93 -13.88
N ASN A 10 10.44 39.39 -13.09
CA ASN A 10 11.23 38.20 -13.30
C ASN A 10 10.34 36.98 -13.06
N ARG A 11 9.73 36.43 -14.11
CA ARG A 11 9.02 35.15 -14.00
C ARG A 11 10.05 34.03 -13.95
N SER A 12 10.54 33.78 -12.75
CA SER A 12 11.32 32.58 -12.40
C SER A 12 10.54 31.36 -12.85
N THR A 13 11.13 30.62 -13.78
CA THR A 13 10.70 29.32 -14.27
C THR A 13 10.66 28.33 -13.11
N LYS A 14 9.48 28.17 -12.50
CA LYS A 14 9.22 27.10 -11.54
C LYS A 14 9.20 25.78 -12.31
N MET A 15 10.32 25.06 -12.31
CA MET A 15 10.40 23.72 -12.89
C MET A 15 9.53 22.78 -12.04
N LEU A 16 8.31 22.54 -12.53
CA LEU A 16 7.42 21.50 -12.01
C LEU A 16 8.00 20.16 -12.47
N SER A 17 8.69 19.43 -11.60
CA SER A 17 9.08 18.06 -11.90
C SER A 17 7.79 17.24 -12.08
N LYS A 18 7.52 16.81 -13.31
CA LYS A 18 6.43 15.87 -13.63
C LYS A 18 6.71 14.53 -12.95
N GLY A 19 6.31 14.41 -11.68
CA GLY A 19 6.00 13.14 -11.05
C GLY A 19 4.57 12.78 -11.42
N THR A 20 4.38 11.63 -12.04
CA THR A 20 3.12 11.10 -12.58
C THR A 20 1.98 11.13 -11.57
N THR A 21 1.21 12.22 -11.52
CA THR A 21 -0.16 12.19 -11.03
C THR A 21 -0.99 11.54 -12.14
N ALA A 22 -1.53 10.34 -11.88
CA ALA A 22 -2.54 9.79 -12.77
C ALA A 22 -3.71 10.80 -12.82
N ASN A 23 -3.96 11.33 -14.02
CA ASN A 23 -4.98 12.36 -14.25
C ASN A 23 -6.34 11.89 -13.70
N LEU A 24 -6.91 12.70 -12.81
CA LEU A 24 -8.31 12.69 -12.39
C LEU A 24 -9.17 13.05 -13.62
N ASN A 25 -9.69 12.04 -14.31
CA ASN A 25 -10.78 12.26 -15.24
C ASN A 25 -12.10 12.20 -14.45
N GLN A 26 -12.70 13.38 -14.25
CA GLN A 26 -14.09 13.54 -13.84
C GLN A 26 -15.00 13.00 -14.94
N GLY A 27 -15.98 12.17 -14.54
CA GLY A 27 -17.03 11.68 -15.43
C GLY A 27 -17.34 10.21 -15.19
N ASN A 28 -18.07 9.92 -14.11
CA ASN A 28 -18.79 8.67 -13.84
C ASN A 28 -17.92 7.39 -13.67
N GLY A 29 -17.35 7.17 -12.47
CA GLY A 29 -16.86 5.84 -12.04
C GLY A 29 -15.47 5.76 -11.37
N GLY A 30 -15.16 6.56 -10.34
CA GLY A 30 -13.80 6.69 -9.83
C GLY A 30 -13.63 6.96 -8.33
N ASP A 31 -13.98 6.01 -7.47
CA ASP A 31 -13.68 6.05 -6.03
C ASP A 31 -12.42 5.23 -5.70
N TYR A 32 -11.29 5.55 -6.33
CA TYR A 32 -10.03 4.86 -6.05
C TYR A 32 -8.83 5.80 -6.10
N LEU A 33 -7.80 5.47 -5.31
CA LEU A 33 -6.52 6.18 -5.25
C LEU A 33 -5.39 5.17 -5.13
N ILE A 34 -4.29 5.45 -5.81
CA ILE A 34 -3.04 4.72 -5.62
C ILE A 34 -1.86 5.67 -5.69
N GLU A 35 -1.05 5.69 -4.65
CA GLU A 35 0.09 6.60 -4.56
C GLU A 35 1.18 6.07 -3.64
N ILE A 36 2.38 6.60 -3.79
CA ILE A 36 3.47 6.40 -2.85
C ILE A 36 3.60 7.67 -2.02
N ASN A 37 3.40 7.57 -0.71
CA ASN A 37 3.63 8.65 0.25
C ASN A 37 4.70 8.21 1.26
N GLY A 38 5.88 8.84 1.19
CA GLY A 38 7.08 8.34 1.86
C GLY A 38 7.42 6.93 1.40
N ASN A 39 7.57 6.00 2.35
CA ASN A 39 7.85 4.58 2.09
C ASN A 39 6.59 3.71 2.08
N VAL A 40 5.41 4.33 1.99
CA VAL A 40 4.11 3.64 2.02
C VAL A 40 3.46 3.70 0.64
N LEU A 41 3.17 2.52 0.08
CA LEU A 41 2.23 2.40 -1.03
C LEU A 41 0.80 2.36 -0.48
N ASN A 42 0.04 3.40 -0.79
CA ASN A 42 -1.35 3.55 -0.46
C ASN A 42 -2.21 3.02 -1.62
N VAL A 43 -3.05 2.02 -1.34
CA VAL A 43 -3.98 1.42 -2.31
C VAL A 43 -5.39 1.55 -1.74
N TYR A 44 -6.21 2.36 -2.38
CA TYR A 44 -7.55 2.71 -1.92
C TYR A 44 -8.59 2.38 -2.98
N GLY A 45 -9.63 1.62 -2.60
CA GLY A 45 -10.74 1.30 -3.48
C GLY A 45 -10.40 0.26 -4.55
N GLN A 46 -11.39 -0.58 -4.89
CA GLN A 46 -11.23 -1.72 -5.79
C GLN A 46 -10.55 -1.37 -7.13
N GLY A 47 -10.83 -0.18 -7.66
CA GLY A 47 -10.27 0.30 -8.92
C GLY A 47 -8.76 0.54 -8.92
N ALA A 48 -8.11 0.67 -7.75
CA ALA A 48 -6.68 0.93 -7.65
C ALA A 48 -5.81 -0.28 -8.04
N LEU A 49 -6.32 -1.51 -7.88
CA LEU A 49 -5.54 -2.74 -8.12
C LEU A 49 -5.03 -2.86 -9.57
N ARG A 50 -5.76 -2.28 -10.55
CA ARG A 50 -5.35 -2.29 -11.98
C ARG A 50 -4.08 -1.47 -12.27
N PHE A 51 -3.62 -0.68 -11.31
CA PHE A 51 -2.47 0.21 -11.47
C PHE A 51 -1.17 -0.36 -10.88
N ILE A 52 -1.24 -1.49 -10.16
CA ILE A 52 -0.06 -2.13 -9.56
C ILE A 52 1.01 -2.44 -10.60
N ASP A 53 0.58 -2.97 -11.76
CA ASP A 53 1.48 -3.37 -12.83
C ASP A 53 1.95 -2.22 -13.74
N ARG A 54 1.47 -0.99 -13.52
CA ARG A 54 1.95 0.15 -14.31
C ARG A 54 3.42 0.46 -14.03
N PRO A 55 4.13 1.11 -14.96
CA PRO A 55 5.49 1.57 -14.70
C PRO A 55 5.52 2.54 -13.51
N TRP A 56 6.33 2.21 -12.51
CA TRP A 56 6.62 3.07 -11.36
C TRP A 56 7.97 3.75 -11.54
N ASN A 57 8.18 4.87 -10.85
CA ASN A 57 9.53 5.38 -10.68
C ASN A 57 10.36 4.34 -9.89
N THR A 58 11.36 3.74 -10.53
CA THR A 58 12.14 2.63 -9.98
C THR A 58 12.79 2.96 -8.63
N SER A 59 13.29 4.19 -8.45
CA SER A 59 13.93 4.61 -7.20
C SER A 59 12.91 4.67 -6.07
N LYS A 60 11.77 5.35 -6.29
CA LYS A 60 10.69 5.43 -5.29
C LYS A 60 10.09 4.07 -4.96
N ALA A 61 9.88 3.22 -5.96
CA ALA A 61 9.34 1.87 -5.74
C ALA A 61 10.25 1.00 -4.88
N LYS A 62 11.58 1.15 -5.01
CA LYS A 62 12.58 0.45 -4.18
C LYS A 62 12.69 0.97 -2.75
N GLU A 63 12.08 2.12 -2.44
CA GLU A 63 12.04 2.70 -1.10
C GLU A 63 10.76 2.30 -0.34
N VAL A 64 9.75 1.77 -1.04
CA VAL A 64 8.51 1.28 -0.41
C VAL A 64 8.83 0.11 0.50
N THR A 65 8.52 0.27 1.79
CA THR A 65 8.64 -0.76 2.83
C THR A 65 7.29 -1.23 3.34
N THR A 66 6.23 -0.45 3.10
CA THR A 66 4.89 -0.71 3.60
C THR A 66 3.86 -0.64 2.48
N VAL A 67 2.93 -1.58 2.44
CA VAL A 67 1.77 -1.56 1.54
C VAL A 67 0.50 -1.52 2.37
N LYS A 68 -0.35 -0.54 2.13
CA LYS A 68 -1.62 -0.35 2.82
C LYS A 68 -2.77 -0.50 1.84
N PHE A 69 -3.60 -1.51 2.05
CA PHE A 69 -4.87 -1.71 1.34
C PHE A 69 -6.01 -1.17 2.20
N SER A 70 -6.83 -0.30 1.62
CA SER A 70 -7.97 0.32 2.30
C SER A 70 -9.23 0.28 1.44
N TYR A 71 -10.34 -0.22 2.00
CA TYR A 71 -11.64 -0.28 1.32
C TYR A 71 -11.61 -1.11 0.02
N LEU A 72 -11.02 -2.31 0.05
CA LEU A 72 -10.98 -3.26 -1.06
C LEU A 72 -11.38 -4.65 -0.59
N ASP A 73 -12.05 -5.46 -1.41
CA ASP A 73 -12.29 -6.85 -1.01
C ASP A 73 -11.00 -7.69 -1.14
N PHE A 74 -10.61 -8.35 -0.04
CA PHE A 74 -9.38 -9.12 0.06
C PHE A 74 -9.24 -10.20 -1.00
N ASN A 75 -10.33 -10.78 -1.49
CA ASN A 75 -10.26 -11.81 -2.52
C ASN A 75 -9.56 -11.27 -3.76
N TYR A 76 -9.77 -10.01 -4.13
CA TYR A 76 -9.06 -9.41 -5.26
C TYR A 76 -7.63 -8.98 -4.92
N ILE A 77 -7.36 -8.61 -3.67
CA ILE A 77 -6.00 -8.35 -3.21
C ILE A 77 -5.15 -9.62 -3.32
N SER A 78 -5.71 -10.77 -2.92
CA SER A 78 -5.00 -12.06 -2.93
C SER A 78 -4.46 -12.42 -4.31
N LEU A 79 -5.17 -12.04 -5.38
CA LEU A 79 -4.79 -12.31 -6.78
C LEU A 79 -3.57 -11.49 -7.27
N ILE A 80 -3.10 -10.51 -6.49
CA ILE A 80 -2.03 -9.61 -6.90
C ILE A 80 -0.82 -9.59 -5.95
N LEU A 81 -0.86 -10.30 -4.82
CA LEU A 81 0.16 -10.18 -3.76
C LEU A 81 1.59 -10.42 -4.27
N GLY A 82 1.80 -11.47 -5.07
CA GLY A 82 3.11 -11.74 -5.67
C GLY A 82 3.58 -10.63 -6.63
N ARG A 83 2.67 -10.03 -7.40
CA ARG A 83 2.98 -8.90 -8.29
C ARG A 83 3.34 -7.65 -7.51
N VAL A 84 2.64 -7.37 -6.41
CA VAL A 84 2.99 -6.28 -5.48
C VAL A 84 4.41 -6.48 -4.97
N LYS A 85 4.74 -7.68 -4.46
CA LYS A 85 6.08 -7.96 -3.94
C LYS A 85 7.16 -7.80 -5.02
N TYR A 86 6.89 -8.24 -6.25
CA TYR A 86 7.80 -8.05 -7.38
C TYR A 86 8.06 -6.57 -7.69
N ARG A 87 7.02 -5.71 -7.65
CA ARG A 87 7.16 -4.27 -7.93
C ARG A 87 7.78 -3.49 -6.77
N PHE A 88 7.56 -3.94 -5.54
CA PHE A 88 8.01 -3.30 -4.31
C PHE A 88 8.83 -4.31 -3.50
N PRO A 89 10.07 -4.64 -3.92
CA PRO A 89 10.82 -5.76 -3.37
C PRO A 89 11.18 -5.60 -1.88
N LYS A 90 11.24 -4.36 -1.38
CA LYS A 90 11.48 -4.05 0.04
C LYS A 90 10.20 -3.94 0.88
N ALA A 91 9.03 -4.17 0.29
CA ALA A 91 7.79 -4.19 1.03
C ALA A 91 7.75 -5.43 1.93
N GLU A 92 7.71 -5.19 3.23
CA GLU A 92 7.70 -6.25 4.26
C GLU A 92 6.59 -6.02 5.29
N ASN A 93 5.99 -4.82 5.30
CA ASN A 93 4.91 -4.44 6.20
C ASN A 93 3.60 -4.31 5.41
N TYR A 94 2.57 -5.06 5.80
CA TYR A 94 1.29 -5.08 5.08
C TYR A 94 0.14 -4.73 6.01
N CYS A 95 -0.67 -3.76 5.60
CA CYS A 95 -1.81 -3.25 6.37
C CYS A 95 -3.11 -3.42 5.59
N PHE A 96 -4.13 -3.92 6.27
CA PHE A 96 -5.43 -4.27 5.73
C PHE A 96 -6.53 -3.54 6.51
N VAL A 97 -7.10 -2.50 5.91
CA VAL A 97 -8.13 -1.63 6.51
C VAL A 97 -9.44 -1.78 5.76
N GLU A 98 -10.49 -2.24 6.44
CA GLU A 98 -11.80 -2.47 5.82
C GLU A 98 -11.70 -3.32 4.55
N THR A 99 -10.97 -4.45 4.63
CA THR A 99 -10.70 -5.31 3.47
C THR A 99 -11.55 -6.57 3.38
N ASN A 100 -12.53 -6.72 4.28
CA ASN A 100 -13.41 -7.89 4.31
C ASN A 100 -12.66 -9.23 4.43
N ILE A 101 -11.59 -9.29 5.23
CA ILE A 101 -10.98 -10.59 5.59
C ILE A 101 -11.88 -11.27 6.62
N TYR A 102 -12.43 -12.44 6.30
CA TYR A 102 -13.44 -13.12 7.10
C TYR A 102 -13.10 -14.58 7.48
N CYS A 103 -12.08 -15.19 6.86
CA CYS A 103 -11.68 -16.58 7.15
C CYS A 103 -10.16 -16.82 7.17
N LEU A 104 -9.73 -17.90 7.83
CA LEU A 104 -8.31 -18.30 7.91
C LEU A 104 -7.71 -18.67 6.55
N GLY A 105 -8.53 -19.15 5.62
CA GLY A 105 -8.10 -19.44 4.24
C GLY A 105 -7.59 -18.19 3.51
N GLN A 106 -8.09 -16.99 3.83
CA GLN A 106 -7.58 -15.74 3.27
C GLN A 106 -6.22 -15.35 3.86
N ILE A 107 -6.00 -15.61 5.15
CA ILE A 107 -4.68 -15.42 5.79
C ILE A 107 -3.62 -16.31 5.15
N ASN A 108 -3.98 -17.52 4.70
CA ASN A 108 -3.08 -18.39 3.95
C ASN A 108 -2.51 -17.74 2.68
N ALA A 109 -3.31 -16.94 1.96
CA ALA A 109 -2.85 -16.29 0.73
C ALA A 109 -1.71 -15.28 0.98
N LEU A 110 -1.55 -14.79 2.21
CA LEU A 110 -0.43 -13.92 2.57
C LEU A 110 0.94 -14.63 2.50
N ALA A 111 0.97 -15.96 2.41
CA ALA A 111 2.20 -16.73 2.20
C ALA A 111 2.88 -16.41 0.86
N ASP A 112 2.17 -15.82 -0.11
CA ASP A 112 2.75 -15.37 -1.38
C ASP A 112 3.63 -14.12 -1.23
N ILE A 113 3.58 -13.47 -0.06
CA ILE A 113 4.36 -12.27 0.25
C ILE A 113 5.69 -12.67 0.88
N GLN A 114 6.69 -12.89 0.04
CA GLN A 114 8.03 -13.24 0.52
C GLN A 114 8.62 -12.15 1.42
N GLY A 115 9.13 -12.54 2.58
CA GLY A 115 9.73 -11.61 3.55
C GLY A 115 8.72 -10.72 4.28
N LEU A 116 7.46 -11.17 4.43
CA LEU A 116 6.48 -10.50 5.29
C LEU A 116 6.97 -10.50 6.75
N THR A 117 7.30 -9.32 7.29
CA THR A 117 7.79 -9.16 8.68
C THR A 117 6.76 -8.53 9.60
N SER A 118 5.80 -7.76 9.07
CA SER A 118 4.74 -7.13 9.85
C SER A 118 3.38 -7.23 9.16
N LEU A 119 2.37 -7.67 9.91
CA LEU A 119 0.99 -7.80 9.45
C LEU A 119 0.05 -6.99 10.34
N THR A 120 -0.69 -6.04 9.75
CA THR A 120 -1.77 -5.32 10.42
C THR A 120 -3.10 -5.62 9.74
N ILE A 121 -4.04 -6.22 10.48
CA ILE A 121 -5.44 -6.39 10.09
C ILE A 121 -6.27 -5.58 11.07
N GLU A 122 -6.83 -4.47 10.59
CA GLU A 122 -7.68 -3.60 11.39
C GLU A 122 -8.95 -4.32 11.84
N LYS A 123 -9.40 -4.05 13.07
CA LYS A 123 -10.64 -4.66 13.59
C LYS A 123 -11.84 -4.26 12.74
N LYS A 124 -11.90 -2.97 12.37
CA LYS A 124 -13.00 -2.43 11.57
C LYS A 124 -12.95 -2.96 10.14
N GLY A 125 -14.06 -3.54 9.70
CA GLY A 125 -14.26 -4.04 8.33
C GLY A 125 -13.43 -5.28 7.97
N ASN A 126 -12.90 -6.00 8.96
CA ASN A 126 -12.34 -7.35 8.78
C ASN A 126 -12.94 -8.30 9.82
N PRO A 127 -14.00 -9.06 9.47
CA PRO A 127 -14.67 -9.98 10.40
C PRO A 127 -13.76 -11.06 11.04
N ILE A 128 -12.62 -11.36 10.42
CA ILE A 128 -11.63 -12.29 11.00
C ILE A 128 -11.10 -11.81 12.35
N SER A 129 -11.12 -10.50 12.60
CA SER A 129 -10.61 -9.88 13.84
C SER A 129 -11.41 -10.26 15.09
N GLU A 130 -12.62 -10.76 14.94
CA GLU A 130 -13.49 -11.28 16.01
C GLU A 130 -13.23 -12.76 16.32
N LYS A 131 -12.38 -13.43 15.52
CA LYS A 131 -12.05 -14.86 15.65
C LYS A 131 -10.64 -15.06 16.20
N GLU A 132 -10.33 -16.29 16.57
CA GLU A 132 -8.97 -16.71 16.90
C GLU A 132 -8.19 -16.94 15.59
N TRP A 133 -7.46 -15.92 15.12
CA TRP A 133 -6.70 -15.97 13.86
C TRP A 133 -5.20 -15.75 14.03
N ARG A 134 -4.80 -15.16 15.17
CA ARG A 134 -3.42 -14.77 15.42
C ARG A 134 -2.48 -15.97 15.47
N SER A 135 -2.85 -17.05 16.19
CA SER A 135 -2.02 -18.25 16.26
C SER A 135 -1.81 -18.88 14.88
N TYR A 136 -2.88 -18.96 14.09
CA TYR A 136 -2.84 -19.42 12.72
C TYR A 136 -1.92 -18.56 11.85
N ALA A 137 -2.03 -17.23 11.92
CA ALA A 137 -1.15 -16.33 11.17
C ALA A 137 0.33 -16.55 11.54
N ILE A 138 0.64 -16.71 12.82
CA ILE A 138 2.00 -17.04 13.28
C ILE A 138 2.47 -18.37 12.70
N TYR A 139 1.69 -19.44 12.88
CA TYR A 139 2.01 -20.76 12.36
C TYR A 139 2.26 -20.74 10.85
N ARG A 140 1.39 -20.06 10.09
CA ARG A 140 1.46 -20.05 8.62
C ARG A 140 2.54 -19.14 8.05
N LEU A 141 2.81 -18.00 8.67
CA LEU A 141 3.63 -16.94 8.08
C LEU A 141 5.00 -16.79 8.74
N SER A 142 5.28 -17.50 9.84
CA SER A 142 6.57 -17.45 10.57
C SER A 142 7.79 -17.75 9.70
N HIS A 143 7.65 -18.62 8.68
CA HIS A 143 8.74 -18.96 7.76
C HIS A 143 9.29 -17.75 6.98
N TRP A 144 8.53 -16.65 6.87
CA TRP A 144 8.99 -15.40 6.28
C TRP A 144 9.67 -14.43 7.26
N GLY A 145 9.77 -14.80 8.53
CA GLY A 145 10.31 -13.93 9.57
C GLY A 145 9.30 -12.92 10.10
N LEU A 146 8.03 -13.33 10.26
CA LEU A 146 6.99 -12.52 10.86
C LEU A 146 7.36 -12.14 12.31
N LYS A 147 7.54 -10.84 12.57
CA LYS A 147 7.95 -10.28 13.86
C LYS A 147 6.81 -9.63 14.62
N THR A 148 5.87 -9.01 13.91
CA THR A 148 4.79 -8.24 14.52
C THR A 148 3.45 -8.51 13.84
N ILE A 149 2.41 -8.64 14.66
CA ILE A 149 1.01 -8.67 14.20
C ILE A 149 0.23 -7.64 14.99
N ASN A 150 -0.46 -6.72 14.32
CA ASN A 150 -1.21 -5.61 14.93
C ASN A 150 -0.36 -4.90 16.00
N GLU A 151 0.86 -4.50 15.62
CA GLU A 151 1.86 -3.81 16.46
C GLU A 151 2.39 -4.62 17.66
N SER A 152 1.83 -5.78 17.94
CA SER A 152 2.27 -6.67 19.03
C SER A 152 3.28 -7.68 18.52
N GLN A 153 4.39 -7.83 19.25
CA GLN A 153 5.44 -8.81 18.93
C GLN A 153 4.90 -10.24 18.86
N VAL A 154 5.47 -11.02 17.94
CA VAL A 154 5.28 -12.46 17.83
C VAL A 154 6.40 -13.12 18.63
N TRP A 155 6.06 -13.66 19.79
CA TRP A 155 6.99 -14.48 20.56
C TRP A 155 6.96 -15.89 19.98
N THR A 156 7.99 -16.24 19.23
CA THR A 156 8.27 -17.65 18.93
C THR A 156 9.17 -18.15 20.07
N TYR A 157 8.74 -19.18 20.80
CA TYR A 157 9.61 -19.87 21.73
C TYR A 157 10.73 -20.52 20.89
N ASN A 158 11.95 -20.02 21.04
CA ASN A 158 13.16 -20.63 20.46
C ASN A 158 13.45 -21.98 21.11
#